data_AF-A0A1B8Y6U9-F1
#
_entry.id   AF-A0A1B8Y6U9-F1
#
_cell.length_a   1.000
_cell.length_b   1.000
_cell.length_c   1.000
_cell.angle_alpha   90.00
_cell.angle_beta   90.00
_cell.angle_gamma   90.00
#
_symmetry.space_group_name_H-M   'P 1'
#
loop_
_entity.id
_entity.type
_entity.pdbx_description
1 polymer ?
#
loop_
_entity_poly.entity_id
_entity_poly.type
_entity_poly.pdbx_seq_one_letter_code
_entity_poly.pdbx_strand_id
1 'polypeptide(L)'
;RECQNGGTFDGIKCDCIGIFYGPNCEFADDRVEAGNTVNATVQVNMKITNKEFDSSMEDNSSLAFKQFEEEFKAQMKSIYSNVSNYKDVIIRSLSKGSIVVDYEIILEMEYNLEVDVNESYAEIFKIVQEELLSRATLNCSDENGSFCFQELDIKEVPVPTAKELCMELIEPGYKDFFTAKLTPNGLFCISHCEEESEKYYNCNSGDCKLEKTGPECL
;
A
#
# COMPACT_ATOMS: atom_id res chain seq x y z
N ARG A 1 -34.12 17.46 0.38
CA ARG A 1 -33.06 17.58 -0.64
C ARG A 1 -32.25 16.30 -0.56
N GLU A 2 -32.00 15.63 -1.68
CA GLU A 2 -31.26 14.37 -1.70
C GLU A 2 -29.80 14.66 -2.04
N CYS A 3 -28.89 14.21 -1.17
CA CYS A 3 -27.45 14.30 -1.39
C CYS A 3 -26.97 13.01 -2.05
N GLN A 4 -26.07 13.14 -3.02
CA GLN A 4 -25.47 12.05 -3.77
C GLN A 4 -24.12 11.63 -3.16
N ASN A 5 -23.57 10.53 -3.65
CA ASN A 5 -22.19 10.09 -3.35
C ASN A 5 -21.83 10.04 -1.85
N GLY A 6 -22.79 9.61 -1.02
CA GLY A 6 -22.60 9.48 0.43
C GLY A 6 -22.62 10.80 1.21
N GLY A 7 -22.93 11.92 0.55
CA GLY A 7 -23.11 13.21 1.21
C GLY A 7 -24.28 13.19 2.21
N THR A 8 -24.17 14.00 3.26
CA THR A 8 -25.19 14.11 4.32
C THR A 8 -25.82 15.49 4.32
N PHE A 9 -27.15 15.58 4.41
CA PHE A 9 -27.85 16.86 4.49
C PHE A 9 -27.84 17.41 5.92
N ASP A 10 -27.26 18.58 6.14
CA ASP A 10 -27.12 19.21 7.47
C ASP A 10 -28.34 20.05 7.90
N GLY A 11 -29.37 20.12 7.05
CA GLY A 11 -30.53 21.00 7.23
C GLY A 11 -30.50 22.26 6.33
N ILE A 12 -29.36 22.57 5.72
CA ILE A 12 -29.12 23.74 4.86
C ILE A 12 -28.54 23.31 3.50
N LYS A 13 -27.49 22.49 3.51
CA LYS A 13 -26.73 22.05 2.34
C LYS A 13 -26.34 20.57 2.46
N CYS A 14 -25.77 20.03 1.38
CA CYS A 14 -25.12 18.74 1.43
C CYS A 14 -23.66 18.91 1.87
N ASP A 15 -23.26 18.19 2.91
CA ASP A 15 -21.86 18.01 3.29
C ASP A 15 -21.31 16.81 2.51
N CYS A 16 -20.39 17.10 1.60
CA CYS A 16 -19.78 16.10 0.72
C CYS A 16 -18.57 15.45 1.39
N ILE A 17 -18.28 14.21 0.99
CA ILE A 17 -17.17 13.40 1.50
C ILE A 17 -16.23 13.04 0.35
N GLY A 18 -14.98 12.72 0.69
CA GLY A 18 -13.98 12.30 -0.31
C GLY A 18 -13.73 13.38 -1.35
N ILE A 19 -13.87 13.01 -2.63
CA ILE A 19 -13.56 13.85 -3.80
C ILE A 19 -14.80 14.52 -4.39
N PHE A 20 -15.95 14.46 -3.71
CA PHE A 20 -17.21 14.93 -4.27
C PHE A 20 -17.52 16.37 -3.89
N TYR A 21 -18.13 17.11 -4.83
CA TYR A 21 -18.55 18.48 -4.64
C TYR A 21 -19.84 18.77 -5.41
N GLY A 22 -20.35 19.99 -5.22
CA GLY A 22 -21.58 20.47 -5.84
C GLY A 22 -22.73 20.59 -4.84
N PRO A 23 -23.85 21.22 -5.23
CA PRO A 23 -24.96 21.48 -4.32
C PRO A 23 -25.63 20.23 -3.75
N ASN A 24 -25.49 19.10 -4.43
CA ASN A 24 -25.96 17.78 -4.03
C ASN A 24 -24.82 16.74 -3.99
N CYS A 25 -23.54 17.15 -4.00
CA CYS A 25 -22.38 16.25 -4.10
C CYS A 25 -22.37 15.39 -5.37
N GLU A 26 -22.90 15.92 -6.46
CA GLU A 26 -23.10 15.21 -7.74
C GLU A 26 -21.82 15.07 -8.58
N PHE A 27 -20.84 15.97 -8.40
CA PHE A 27 -19.63 16.02 -9.20
C PHE A 27 -18.42 15.46 -8.44
N ALA A 28 -17.52 14.79 -9.15
CA ALA A 28 -16.21 14.38 -8.63
C ALA A 28 -15.12 15.39 -9.03
N ASP A 29 -14.14 15.60 -8.15
CA ASP A 29 -12.96 16.44 -8.40
C ASP A 29 -12.17 15.93 -9.62
N ASP A 30 -11.62 16.87 -10.38
CA ASP A 30 -10.89 16.54 -11.59
C ASP A 30 -9.47 16.02 -11.33
N ARG A 31 -8.97 16.24 -10.11
CA ARG A 31 -7.62 15.88 -9.71
C ARG A 31 -7.59 15.38 -8.27
N VAL A 32 -7.12 14.16 -8.10
CA VAL A 32 -6.93 13.51 -6.80
C VAL A 32 -5.44 13.23 -6.60
N GLU A 33 -4.88 13.71 -5.51
CA GLU A 33 -3.47 13.45 -5.17
C GLU A 33 -3.34 12.05 -4.56
N ALA A 34 -2.57 11.18 -5.20
CA ALA A 34 -2.28 9.83 -4.67
C ALA A 34 -1.04 9.81 -3.77
N GLY A 35 -0.24 10.89 -3.80
CA GLY A 35 0.98 11.04 -3.04
C GLY A 35 2.25 10.82 -3.87
N ASN A 36 3.40 10.91 -3.21
CA ASN A 36 4.73 10.82 -3.81
C ASN A 36 5.52 9.58 -3.35
N THR A 37 4.85 8.63 -2.69
CA THR A 37 5.43 7.37 -2.26
C THR A 37 4.51 6.20 -2.59
N VAL A 38 5.10 5.01 -2.69
CA VAL A 38 4.40 3.74 -2.84
C VAL A 38 4.94 2.74 -1.84
N ASN A 39 4.06 1.91 -1.27
CA ASN A 39 4.49 0.76 -0.47
C ASN A 39 4.70 -0.44 -1.41
N ALA A 40 5.95 -0.78 -1.68
CA ALA A 40 6.31 -2.06 -2.28
C ALA A 40 6.39 -3.14 -1.18
N THR A 41 6.14 -4.40 -1.54
CA THR A 41 6.13 -5.50 -0.57
C THR A 41 7.03 -6.63 -0.99
N VAL A 42 7.61 -7.32 -0.01
CA VAL A 42 8.33 -8.58 -0.23
C VAL A 42 7.68 -9.63 0.66
N GLN A 43 7.28 -10.76 0.08
CA GLN A 43 6.69 -11.86 0.83
C GLN A 43 7.78 -12.79 1.34
N VAL A 44 7.71 -13.14 2.62
CA VAL A 44 8.67 -14.02 3.25
C VAL A 44 7.96 -15.04 4.11
N ASN A 45 8.30 -16.30 3.90
CA ASN A 45 7.97 -17.39 4.79
C ASN A 45 9.25 -17.91 5.44
N MET A 46 9.20 -18.13 6.75
CA MET A 46 10.32 -18.72 7.47
C MET A 46 9.86 -19.43 8.73
N LYS A 47 10.74 -20.25 9.29
CA LYS A 47 10.52 -20.95 10.54
C LYS A 47 11.44 -20.45 11.64
N ILE A 48 10.88 -20.19 12.81
CA ILE A 48 11.61 -19.82 14.02
C ILE A 48 11.66 -21.03 14.95
N THR A 49 12.84 -21.62 15.15
CA THR A 49 12.95 -22.92 15.85
C THR A 49 13.23 -22.84 17.34
N ASN A 50 13.69 -21.68 17.84
CA ASN A 50 14.01 -21.47 19.26
C ASN A 50 12.88 -20.81 20.06
N LYS A 51 11.65 -20.79 19.53
CA LYS A 51 10.44 -20.33 20.21
C LYS A 51 9.34 -21.39 20.07
N GLU A 52 8.54 -21.54 21.12
CA GLU A 52 7.41 -22.46 21.13
C GLU A 52 6.16 -21.80 20.52
N PHE A 53 5.42 -22.58 19.73
CA PHE A 53 4.17 -22.14 19.14
C PHE A 53 3.01 -22.36 20.11
N ASP A 54 2.25 -21.30 20.39
CA ASP A 54 0.97 -21.37 21.10
C ASP A 54 -0.17 -21.38 20.08
N SER A 55 -1.12 -22.30 20.20
CA SER A 55 -2.26 -22.39 19.26
C SER A 55 -3.11 -21.13 19.19
N SER A 56 -3.14 -20.30 20.25
CA SER A 56 -3.83 -19.00 20.23
C SER A 56 -3.17 -17.99 19.29
N MET A 57 -1.90 -18.20 18.90
CA MET A 57 -1.22 -17.40 17.89
C MET A 57 -1.81 -17.56 16.48
N GLU A 58 -2.69 -18.53 16.23
CA GLU A 58 -3.45 -18.59 14.97
C GLU A 58 -4.47 -17.44 14.86
N ASP A 59 -4.89 -16.86 15.99
CA ASP A 59 -5.78 -15.70 16.07
C ASP A 59 -4.95 -14.42 16.22
N ASN A 60 -4.96 -13.58 15.20
CA ASN A 60 -4.23 -12.30 15.16
C ASN A 60 -4.71 -11.27 16.20
N SER A 61 -5.89 -11.47 16.79
CA SER A 61 -6.43 -10.61 17.83
C SER A 61 -5.98 -11.02 19.23
N SER A 62 -5.43 -12.24 19.37
CA SER A 62 -5.01 -12.83 20.63
C SER A 62 -3.83 -12.08 21.27
N LEU A 63 -3.71 -12.22 22.59
CA LEU A 63 -2.58 -11.65 23.33
C LEU A 63 -1.25 -12.29 22.91
N ALA A 64 -1.25 -13.61 22.69
CA ALA A 64 -0.05 -14.34 22.29
C ALA A 64 0.47 -13.89 20.91
N PHE A 65 -0.42 -13.69 19.94
CA PHE A 65 -0.05 -13.16 18.63
C PHE A 65 0.55 -11.77 18.75
N LYS A 66 -0.11 -10.85 19.47
CA LYS A 66 0.36 -9.46 19.61
C LYS A 66 1.72 -9.36 20.30
N GLN A 67 1.93 -10.14 21.36
CA GLN A 67 3.24 -10.21 22.02
C GLN A 67 4.32 -10.72 21.09
N PHE A 68 4.04 -11.78 20.33
CA PHE A 68 4.96 -12.29 19.33
C PHE A 68 5.22 -11.25 18.22
N GLU A 69 4.18 -10.57 17.73
CA GLU A 69 4.29 -9.54 16.70
C GLU A 69 5.18 -8.38 17.15
N GLU A 70 5.05 -7.91 18.39
CA GLU A 70 5.92 -6.87 18.94
C GLU A 70 7.39 -7.31 19.00
N GLU A 71 7.67 -8.52 19.50
CA GLU A 71 9.03 -9.08 19.53
C GLU A 71 9.59 -9.26 18.11
N PHE A 72 8.77 -9.77 17.18
CA PHE A 72 9.15 -10.00 15.79
C PHE A 72 9.46 -8.69 15.06
N LYS A 73 8.58 -7.69 15.14
CA LYS A 73 8.81 -6.36 14.55
C LYS A 73 10.09 -5.72 15.08
N ALA A 74 10.35 -5.83 16.38
CA ALA A 74 11.57 -5.30 16.98
C ALA A 74 12.84 -5.97 16.41
N GLN A 75 12.82 -7.29 16.25
CA GLN A 75 13.95 -8.01 15.68
C GLN A 75 14.12 -7.73 14.18
N MET A 76 13.04 -7.73 13.40
CA MET A 76 13.09 -7.45 11.97
C MET A 76 13.59 -6.03 11.69
N LYS A 77 13.20 -5.05 12.51
CA LYS A 77 13.75 -3.69 12.44
C LYS A 77 15.27 -3.64 12.61
N SER A 78 15.84 -4.53 13.43
CA SER A 78 17.29 -4.64 13.59
C SER A 78 17.97 -5.37 12.42
N ILE A 79 17.29 -6.29 11.75
CA ILE A 79 17.83 -7.00 10.59
C ILE A 79 17.85 -6.08 9.38
N TYR A 80 16.78 -5.31 9.19
CA TYR A 80 16.62 -4.41 8.04
C TYR A 80 17.18 -3.00 8.28
N SER A 81 18.05 -2.81 9.27
CA SER A 81 18.60 -1.48 9.57
C SER A 81 19.42 -0.89 8.42
N ASN A 82 19.97 -1.74 7.54
CA ASN A 82 20.74 -1.33 6.36
C ASN A 82 19.89 -1.28 5.08
N VAL A 83 18.64 -1.74 5.14
CA VAL A 83 17.74 -1.72 3.99
C VAL A 83 17.13 -0.32 3.94
N SER A 84 17.57 0.47 2.97
CA SER A 84 16.92 1.76 2.68
C SER A 84 15.44 1.50 2.41
N ASN A 85 14.58 2.48 2.74
CA ASN A 85 13.13 2.40 2.50
C ASN A 85 12.39 1.37 3.36
N TYR A 86 13.04 0.61 4.25
CA TYR A 86 12.35 -0.24 5.21
C TYR A 86 11.42 0.58 6.11
N LYS A 87 10.12 0.23 6.10
CA LYS A 87 9.09 0.89 6.89
C LYS A 87 8.61 0.02 8.03
N ASP A 88 8.16 -1.20 7.74
CA ASP A 88 7.63 -2.12 8.75
C ASP A 88 7.58 -3.56 8.19
N VAL A 89 7.16 -4.51 9.03
CA VAL A 89 6.69 -5.84 8.62
C VAL A 89 5.24 -6.07 9.04
N ILE A 90 4.50 -6.88 8.28
CA ILE A 90 3.13 -7.29 8.60
C ILE A 90 3.06 -8.81 8.61
N ILE A 91 2.75 -9.39 9.78
CA ILE A 91 2.55 -10.84 9.88
C ILE A 91 1.19 -11.19 9.27
N ARG A 92 1.20 -12.06 8.26
CA ARG A 92 0.00 -12.59 7.59
C ARG A 92 -0.58 -13.76 8.37
N SER A 93 0.28 -14.68 8.83
CA SER A 93 -0.15 -15.81 9.64
C SER A 93 0.99 -16.41 10.45
N LEU A 94 0.63 -17.07 11.56
CA LEU A 94 1.51 -17.92 12.36
C LEU A 94 0.94 -19.33 12.37
N SER A 95 1.78 -20.34 12.19
CA SER A 95 1.34 -21.74 12.18
C SER A 95 2.33 -22.70 12.85
N LYS A 96 1.84 -23.90 13.17
CA LYS A 96 2.56 -24.94 13.90
C LYS A 96 3.71 -25.57 13.10
N GLY A 97 4.75 -25.97 13.83
CA GLY A 97 5.94 -26.66 13.30
C GLY A 97 7.22 -25.92 13.68
N SER A 98 7.40 -25.67 14.99
CA SER A 98 8.00 -24.40 15.48
C SER A 98 7.16 -23.20 15.01
N ILE A 99 7.53 -21.95 15.30
CA ILE A 99 6.70 -20.83 14.82
C ILE A 99 7.01 -20.62 13.34
N VAL A 100 6.12 -21.04 12.45
CA VAL A 100 6.20 -20.72 11.02
C VAL A 100 5.52 -19.38 10.80
N VAL A 101 6.28 -18.38 10.36
CA VAL A 101 5.82 -17.00 10.15
C VAL A 101 5.72 -16.75 8.65
N ASP A 102 4.53 -16.40 8.21
CA ASP A 102 4.29 -15.80 6.90
C ASP A 102 4.09 -14.31 7.10
N TYR A 103 4.94 -13.47 6.49
CA TYR A 103 4.90 -12.03 6.67
C TYR A 103 5.33 -11.28 5.41
N GLU A 104 4.98 -10.00 5.39
CA GLU A 104 5.39 -9.07 4.35
C GLU A 104 6.32 -8.01 4.92
N ILE A 105 7.37 -7.70 4.18
CA ILE A 105 8.23 -6.54 4.42
C ILE A 105 7.62 -5.38 3.63
N ILE A 106 7.45 -4.23 4.27
CA ILE A 106 6.91 -3.01 3.67
C ILE A 106 8.08 -2.06 3.38
N LEU A 107 8.24 -1.72 2.11
CA LEU A 107 9.25 -0.78 1.62
C LEU A 107 8.54 0.49 1.13
N GLU A 108 8.77 1.63 1.77
CA GLU A 108 8.22 2.92 1.36
C GLU A 108 9.18 3.61 0.40
N MET A 109 8.82 3.60 -0.87
CA MET A 109 9.67 4.05 -1.97
C MET A 109 9.14 5.34 -2.55
N GLU A 110 10.03 6.23 -2.97
CA GLU A 110 9.64 7.42 -3.73
C GLU A 110 8.97 7.02 -5.05
N TYR A 111 7.90 7.71 -5.39
CA TYR A 111 7.11 7.43 -6.58
C TYR A 111 6.72 8.71 -7.31
N ASN A 112 7.51 9.04 -8.32
CA ASN A 112 7.36 10.24 -9.14
C ASN A 112 7.93 9.98 -10.55
N LEU A 113 7.84 10.99 -11.43
CA LEU A 113 8.27 10.88 -12.83
C LEU A 113 9.79 10.65 -13.02
N GLU A 114 10.61 11.03 -12.04
CA GLU A 114 12.07 11.00 -12.12
C GLU A 114 12.68 9.69 -11.56
N VAL A 115 11.86 8.87 -10.89
CA VAL A 115 12.30 7.64 -10.22
C VAL A 115 11.73 6.41 -10.93
N ASP A 116 12.60 5.52 -11.41
CA ASP A 116 12.19 4.16 -11.78
C ASP A 116 12.08 3.31 -10.51
N VAL A 117 10.85 3.22 -10.00
CA VAL A 117 10.57 2.46 -8.78
C VAL A 117 10.82 0.96 -8.95
N ASN A 118 10.65 0.41 -10.16
CA ASN A 118 10.84 -1.03 -10.38
C ASN A 118 12.32 -1.39 -10.36
N GLU A 119 13.16 -0.55 -10.97
CA GLU A 119 14.62 -0.70 -10.88
C GLU A 119 15.09 -0.56 -9.43
N SER A 120 14.64 0.49 -8.73
CA SER A 120 14.96 0.71 -7.32
C SER A 120 14.52 -0.45 -6.43
N TYR A 121 13.33 -1.00 -6.67
CA TYR A 121 12.80 -2.13 -5.93
C TYR A 121 13.63 -3.40 -6.16
N ALA A 122 14.01 -3.68 -7.42
CA ALA A 122 14.84 -4.84 -7.75
C ALA A 122 16.23 -4.78 -7.10
N GLU A 123 16.79 -3.58 -6.88
CA GLU A 123 18.03 -3.40 -6.12
C GLU A 123 17.83 -3.67 -4.64
N ILE A 124 16.81 -3.06 -4.03
CA ILE A 124 16.51 -3.23 -2.61
C ILE A 124 16.14 -4.68 -2.28
N PHE A 125 15.43 -5.36 -3.18
CA PHE A 125 15.07 -6.78 -3.03
C PHE A 125 16.31 -7.67 -2.86
N LYS A 126 17.41 -7.38 -3.58
CA LYS A 126 18.68 -8.12 -3.41
C LYS A 126 19.28 -7.89 -2.01
N ILE A 127 19.26 -6.66 -1.52
CA ILE A 127 19.75 -6.33 -0.17
C ILE A 127 18.92 -7.06 0.89
N VAL A 128 17.58 -7.07 0.74
CA VAL A 128 16.68 -7.84 1.63
C VAL A 128 17.02 -9.32 1.64
N GLN A 129 17.27 -9.92 0.47
CA GLN A 129 17.69 -11.32 0.37
C GLN A 129 19.01 -11.57 1.07
N GLU A 130 20.02 -10.73 0.85
CA GLU A 130 21.34 -10.85 1.48
C GLU A 130 21.26 -10.74 3.02
N GLU A 131 20.53 -9.74 3.54
CA GLU A 131 20.36 -9.54 4.98
C GLU A 131 19.67 -10.77 5.63
N LEU A 132 18.60 -11.29 5.02
CA LEU A 132 17.91 -12.48 5.54
C LEU A 132 18.76 -13.75 5.45
N LEU A 133 19.42 -14.01 4.32
CA LEU A 133 20.28 -15.18 4.14
C LEU A 133 21.47 -15.18 5.12
N SER A 134 22.02 -14.00 5.41
CA SER A 134 23.11 -13.86 6.38
C SER A 134 22.69 -14.29 7.80
N ARG A 135 21.41 -14.14 8.14
CA ARG A 135 20.86 -14.52 9.45
C ARG A 135 20.40 -15.97 9.50
N ALA A 136 19.81 -16.48 8.42
CA ALA A 136 19.36 -17.88 8.32
C ALA A 136 20.51 -18.89 8.28
N THR A 137 21.73 -18.45 7.94
CA THR A 137 22.94 -19.28 7.93
C THR A 137 23.70 -19.31 9.26
N LEU A 138 23.25 -18.55 10.26
CA LEU A 138 23.85 -18.56 11.60
C LEU A 138 23.46 -19.84 12.35
N ASN A 139 24.45 -20.46 13.01
CA ASN A 139 24.18 -21.56 13.92
C ASN A 139 23.33 -21.04 15.09
N CYS A 140 22.17 -21.65 15.32
CA CYS A 140 21.23 -21.27 16.35
C CYS A 140 21.66 -21.67 17.78
N SER A 141 22.95 -21.55 18.03
CA SER A 141 23.61 -21.89 19.29
C SER A 141 23.61 -20.73 20.28
N ASP A 142 23.20 -19.53 19.86
CA ASP A 142 23.20 -18.33 20.67
C ASP A 142 21.98 -18.28 21.59
N GLU A 143 22.24 -18.22 22.91
CA GLU A 143 21.23 -18.08 23.98
C GLU A 143 20.69 -16.63 24.13
N ASN A 144 21.13 -15.68 23.30
CA ASN A 144 20.91 -14.24 23.49
C ASN A 144 19.51 -13.73 23.08
N GLY A 145 18.48 -14.58 23.13
CA GLY A 145 17.08 -14.19 22.94
C GLY A 145 16.67 -13.77 21.52
N SER A 146 17.59 -13.78 20.55
CA SER A 146 17.28 -13.54 19.13
C SER A 146 16.63 -14.76 18.48
N PHE A 147 15.66 -14.57 17.58
CA PHE A 147 15.06 -15.67 16.83
C PHE A 147 16.07 -16.40 15.93
N CYS A 148 15.97 -17.72 15.94
CA CYS A 148 16.70 -18.61 15.05
C CYS A 148 15.85 -18.88 13.80
N PHE A 149 16.28 -18.35 12.66
CA PHE A 149 15.55 -18.48 11.39
C PHE A 149 16.03 -19.69 10.59
N GLN A 150 15.09 -20.49 10.07
CA GLN A 150 15.32 -21.63 9.19
C GLN A 150 14.25 -21.68 8.10
N GLU A 151 14.45 -22.55 7.08
CA GLU A 151 13.46 -22.80 6.03
C GLU A 151 12.98 -21.52 5.33
N LEU A 152 13.90 -20.60 5.04
CA LEU A 152 13.61 -19.30 4.44
C LEU A 152 13.16 -19.43 2.97
N ASP A 153 12.01 -18.85 2.65
CA ASP A 153 11.45 -18.68 1.32
C ASP A 153 11.09 -17.21 1.10
N ILE A 154 11.70 -16.56 0.11
CA ILE A 154 11.51 -15.13 -0.20
C ILE A 154 10.92 -15.02 -1.60
N LYS A 155 9.82 -14.28 -1.71
CA LYS A 155 9.11 -14.06 -2.96
C LYS A 155 9.01 -12.58 -3.27
N GLU A 156 9.38 -12.25 -4.49
CA GLU A 156 9.19 -10.92 -5.06
C GLU A 156 7.71 -10.69 -5.34
N VAL A 157 7.17 -9.55 -4.89
CA VAL A 157 5.84 -9.08 -5.27
C VAL A 157 6.00 -7.92 -6.25
N PRO A 158 5.24 -7.88 -7.36
CA PRO A 158 5.26 -6.74 -8.27
C PRO A 158 4.86 -5.44 -7.56
N VAL A 159 5.58 -4.36 -7.84
CA VAL A 159 5.23 -3.03 -7.34
C VAL A 159 3.89 -2.60 -7.96
N PRO A 160 2.93 -2.05 -7.17
CA PRO A 160 1.68 -1.54 -7.71
C PRO A 160 1.92 -0.49 -8.79
N THR A 161 1.21 -0.62 -9.90
CA THR A 161 1.27 0.35 -11.00
C THR A 161 0.57 1.65 -10.61
N ALA A 162 0.97 2.76 -11.24
CA ALA A 162 0.29 4.06 -11.10
C ALA A 162 -1.22 3.96 -11.33
N LYS A 163 -1.64 3.11 -12.27
CA LYS A 163 -3.05 2.84 -12.53
C LYS A 163 -3.73 2.15 -11.34
N GLU A 164 -3.14 1.07 -10.82
CA GLU A 164 -3.72 0.35 -9.67
C GLU A 164 -3.87 1.26 -8.46
N LEU A 165 -2.83 2.03 -8.12
CA LEU A 165 -2.86 3.01 -7.03
C LEU A 165 -4.00 4.02 -7.20
N CYS A 166 -4.18 4.57 -8.41
CA CYS A 166 -5.29 5.46 -8.67
C CYS A 166 -6.65 4.77 -8.54
N MET A 167 -6.79 3.56 -9.06
CA MET A 167 -8.05 2.83 -9.00
C MET A 167 -8.41 2.39 -7.57
N GLU A 168 -7.47 2.35 -6.63
CA GLU A 168 -7.77 2.14 -5.21
C GLU A 168 -8.38 3.37 -4.54
N LEU A 169 -7.99 4.58 -4.98
CA LEU A 169 -8.45 5.85 -4.41
C LEU A 169 -9.79 6.33 -4.97
N ILE A 170 -10.12 5.94 -6.21
CA ILE A 170 -11.33 6.41 -6.90
C ILE A 170 -12.52 5.50 -6.58
N GLU A 171 -13.65 6.11 -6.24
CA GLU A 171 -14.89 5.39 -5.91
C GLU A 171 -15.42 4.53 -7.08
N PRO A 172 -16.07 3.38 -6.78
CA PRO A 172 -16.69 2.54 -7.80
C PRO A 172 -17.69 3.32 -8.67
N GLY A 173 -17.52 3.22 -9.99
CA GLY A 173 -18.34 3.92 -10.99
C GLY A 173 -17.68 5.16 -11.59
N TYR A 174 -16.65 5.72 -10.95
CA TYR A 174 -15.88 6.84 -11.50
C TYR A 174 -14.55 6.40 -12.14
N LYS A 175 -14.04 5.21 -11.78
CA LYS A 175 -12.75 4.64 -12.19
C LYS A 175 -12.47 4.73 -13.70
N ASP A 176 -13.46 4.47 -14.54
CA ASP A 176 -13.30 4.48 -16.00
C ASP A 176 -13.05 5.87 -16.58
N PHE A 177 -13.29 6.92 -15.79
CA PHE A 177 -13.12 8.32 -16.13
C PHE A 177 -11.87 8.94 -15.51
N PHE A 178 -11.01 8.13 -14.89
CA PHE A 178 -9.73 8.58 -14.33
C PHE A 178 -8.54 7.90 -15.01
N THR A 179 -7.45 8.65 -15.07
CA THR A 179 -6.16 8.21 -15.58
C THR A 179 -5.07 8.57 -14.58
N ALA A 180 -4.05 7.72 -14.51
CA ALA A 180 -2.90 7.96 -13.65
C ALA A 180 -1.88 8.85 -14.35
N LYS A 181 -1.38 9.86 -13.65
CA LYS A 181 -0.39 10.83 -14.15
C LYS A 181 0.76 10.97 -13.16
N LEU A 182 1.92 10.49 -13.56
CA LEU A 182 3.16 10.76 -12.84
C LEU A 182 3.67 12.16 -13.16
N THR A 183 4.07 12.88 -12.13
CA THR A 183 4.69 14.21 -12.18
C THR A 183 5.97 14.19 -11.34
N PRO A 184 6.84 15.21 -11.45
CA PRO A 184 7.99 15.32 -10.55
C PRO A 184 7.62 15.37 -9.07
N ASN A 185 6.40 15.82 -8.74
CA ASN A 185 5.93 15.95 -7.35
C ASN A 185 5.22 14.69 -6.83
N GLY A 186 4.99 13.67 -7.66
CA GLY A 186 4.26 12.46 -7.28
C GLY A 186 3.19 12.04 -8.29
N LEU A 187 2.35 11.10 -7.86
CA LEU A 187 1.24 10.55 -8.62
C LEU A 187 -0.05 11.35 -8.40
N PHE A 188 -0.69 11.72 -9.49
CA PHE A 188 -2.05 12.25 -9.52
C PHE A 188 -2.98 11.33 -10.29
N CYS A 189 -4.21 11.21 -9.82
CA CYS A 189 -5.31 10.59 -10.54
C CYS A 189 -6.14 11.71 -11.13
N ILE A 190 -6.04 11.88 -12.44
CA ILE A 190 -6.69 12.97 -13.16
C ILE A 190 -7.89 12.43 -13.93
N SER A 191 -9.01 13.14 -13.82
CA SER A 191 -10.24 12.80 -14.51
C SER A 191 -10.11 13.09 -16.01
N HIS A 192 -11.05 12.60 -16.80
CA HIS A 192 -11.18 13.01 -18.19
C HIS A 192 -11.63 14.47 -18.35
N CYS A 193 -11.98 15.19 -17.28
CA CYS A 193 -12.22 16.63 -17.32
C CYS A 193 -10.94 17.46 -17.11
N GLU A 194 -9.82 16.84 -16.74
CA GLU A 194 -8.53 17.52 -16.62
C GLU A 194 -7.83 17.59 -17.98
N GLU A 195 -7.31 18.77 -18.36
CA GLU A 195 -6.66 19.01 -19.66
C GLU A 195 -5.44 18.12 -19.91
N GLU A 196 -4.71 17.78 -18.84
CA GLU A 196 -3.53 16.91 -18.91
C GLU A 196 -3.87 15.42 -19.13
N SER A 197 -5.15 15.06 -19.08
CA SER A 197 -5.60 13.69 -19.34
C SER A 197 -5.45 13.35 -20.82
N GLU A 198 -4.91 12.17 -21.11
CA GLU A 198 -4.85 11.63 -22.48
C GLU A 198 -6.25 11.43 -23.10
N LYS A 199 -7.29 11.44 -22.25
CA LYS A 199 -8.69 11.30 -22.63
C LYS A 199 -9.50 12.55 -22.30
N TYR A 200 -8.85 13.72 -22.30
CA TYR A 200 -9.49 14.99 -21.98
C TYR A 200 -10.77 15.22 -22.80
N TYR A 201 -11.86 15.52 -22.10
CA TYR A 201 -13.18 15.79 -22.62
C TYR A 201 -13.37 17.31 -22.73
N ASN A 202 -13.08 17.83 -23.92
CA ASN A 202 -13.05 19.27 -24.15
C ASN A 202 -14.46 19.86 -24.34
N CYS A 203 -14.87 20.72 -23.40
CA CYS A 203 -16.14 21.45 -23.43
C CYS A 203 -16.09 22.80 -24.16
N ASN A 204 -14.98 23.11 -24.82
CA ASN A 204 -14.67 24.40 -25.47
C ASN A 204 -14.74 25.58 -24.50
N SER A 205 -15.93 26.14 -24.32
CA SER A 205 -16.18 27.29 -23.43
C SER A 205 -17.12 26.95 -22.26
N GLY A 206 -17.60 25.70 -22.19
CA GLY A 206 -18.36 25.19 -21.05
C GLY A 206 -17.44 24.57 -20.00
N ASP A 207 -17.99 24.34 -18.82
CA ASP A 207 -17.26 23.70 -17.72
C ASP A 207 -17.44 22.18 -17.81
N CYS A 208 -16.34 21.44 -17.86
CA CYS A 208 -16.40 19.99 -17.73
C CYS A 208 -16.67 19.62 -16.26
N LYS A 209 -17.66 18.76 -16.04
CA LYS A 209 -18.01 18.21 -14.73
C LYS A 209 -18.07 16.70 -14.81
N LEU A 210 -17.44 16.02 -13.85
CA LEU A 210 -17.45 14.57 -13.81
C LEU A 210 -18.61 14.04 -12.96
N GLU A 211 -19.61 13.46 -13.62
CA GLU A 211 -20.68 12.69 -12.98
C GLU A 211 -20.40 11.18 -13.05
N LYS A 212 -21.24 10.38 -12.40
CA LYS A 212 -21.11 8.91 -12.42
C LYS A 212 -21.36 8.31 -13.82
N THR A 213 -22.08 9.03 -14.67
CA THR A 213 -22.31 8.71 -16.09
C THR A 213 -21.10 9.03 -16.96
N GLY A 214 -20.19 9.88 -16.48
CA GLY A 214 -19.01 10.33 -17.18
C GLY A 214 -18.85 11.85 -17.17
N PRO A 215 -17.87 12.38 -17.93
CA PRO A 215 -17.69 13.81 -18.08
C PRO A 215 -18.85 14.43 -18.87
N GLU A 216 -19.41 15.52 -18.35
CA GLU A 216 -20.49 16.29 -18.95
C GLU A 216 -20.09 17.77 -19.07
N CYS A 217 -20.53 18.42 -20.15
CA CYS A 217 -20.32 19.86 -20.35
C CYS A 217 -21.56 20.63 -19.88
N LEU A 218 -21.36 21.55 -18.93
CA LEU A 218 -22.40 22.45 -18.43
C LEU A 218 -22.23 23.88 -18.94
#